data_AF-A0AA38CIS2-F1
#
_entry.id   AF-A0AA38CIS2-F1
#
_cell.length_a   1.000
_cell.length_b   1.000
_cell.length_c   1.000
_cell.angle_alpha   90.00
_cell.angle_beta   90.00
_cell.angle_gamma   90.00
#
_symmetry.space_group_name_H-M   'P 1'
#
loop_
_entity.id
_entity.type
_entity.pdbx_description
1 polymer ?
#
loop_
_entity_poly.entity_id
_entity_poly.type
_entity_poly.pdbx_seq_one_letter_code
_entity_poly.pdbx_strand_id
1 'polypeptide(L)'
;MPIFWYELANLVRVTTSRTLKHLELRMDNLGEKSLGPSCPCTLDYIACSPCLESLKLWGVSLKQLPAWTPLLRLHTLEVVGVRVQDTALFGMLRACPMLKNLALLGCDGAKIVDIDLQYLEQCRLDFYGIGDCFLNITAPKLKLFEIQGAAWIRIRGNHSLRQLSIANNAGKVNKVDQCGRLSDLESLSMRGVQWCWDAIDNVLQSATDVKNLGDEN
;
A
#
# COMPACT_ATOMS: atom_id res chain seq x y z
N MET A 1 -33.14 -11.76 1.21
CA MET A 1 -32.14 -12.07 0.17
C MET A 1 -32.63 -11.68 -1.24
N PRO A 2 -32.66 -10.39 -1.58
CA PRO A 2 -32.50 -9.99 -2.99
C PRO A 2 -31.46 -8.87 -3.24
N ILE A 3 -30.95 -8.19 -2.21
CA ILE A 3 -30.12 -6.98 -2.35
C ILE A 3 -28.73 -7.28 -2.96
N PHE A 4 -28.08 -8.37 -2.53
CA PHE A 4 -26.75 -8.76 -2.98
C PHE A 4 -26.65 -9.04 -4.51
N TRP A 5 -27.70 -9.56 -5.15
CA TRP A 5 -27.65 -9.89 -6.57
C TRP A 5 -27.68 -8.64 -7.46
N TYR A 6 -28.41 -7.60 -7.05
CA TYR A 6 -28.43 -6.32 -7.78
C TYR A 6 -27.09 -5.58 -7.63
N GLU A 7 -26.47 -5.61 -6.45
CA GLU A 7 -25.15 -5.04 -6.22
C GLU A 7 -24.07 -5.76 -7.03
N LEU A 8 -24.07 -7.10 -7.05
CA LEU A 8 -23.16 -7.88 -7.88
C LEU A 8 -23.38 -7.65 -9.38
N ALA A 9 -24.64 -7.63 -9.85
CA ALA A 9 -24.93 -7.37 -11.26
C ALA A 9 -24.51 -5.94 -11.69
N ASN A 10 -24.70 -4.94 -10.81
CA ASN A 10 -24.24 -3.59 -11.06
C ASN A 10 -22.71 -3.50 -11.03
N LEU A 11 -22.05 -4.19 -10.09
CA LEU A 11 -20.60 -4.26 -10.02
C LEU A 11 -20.02 -4.90 -11.29
N VAL A 12 -20.54 -6.05 -11.71
CA VAL A 12 -20.13 -6.74 -12.94
C VAL A 12 -20.34 -5.84 -14.17
N ARG A 13 -21.45 -5.10 -14.24
CA ARG A 13 -21.69 -4.16 -15.35
C ARG A 13 -20.71 -3.00 -15.35
N VAL A 14 -20.38 -2.45 -14.18
CA VAL A 14 -19.41 -1.36 -14.05
C VAL A 14 -18.02 -1.87 -14.41
N THR A 15 -17.60 -3.02 -13.88
CA THR A 15 -16.24 -3.54 -14.08
C THR A 15 -16.00 -4.17 -15.45
N THR A 16 -17.04 -4.55 -16.20
CA THR A 16 -16.91 -4.97 -17.61
C THR A 16 -16.92 -3.81 -18.60
N SER A 17 -17.11 -2.58 -18.11
CA SER A 17 -17.06 -1.38 -18.94
C SER A 17 -15.65 -1.16 -19.49
N ARG A 18 -15.53 -1.14 -20.82
CA ARG A 18 -14.28 -0.90 -21.55
C ARG A 18 -13.84 0.57 -21.53
N THR A 19 -14.69 1.49 -21.08
CA THR A 19 -14.41 2.92 -21.01
C THR A 19 -14.17 3.41 -19.59
N LEU A 20 -14.37 2.56 -18.59
CA LEU A 20 -14.18 2.93 -17.19
C LEU A 20 -12.70 3.17 -16.91
N LYS A 21 -12.40 4.38 -16.44
CA LYS A 21 -11.04 4.80 -16.06
C LYS A 21 -10.87 4.97 -14.56
N HIS A 22 -11.94 5.29 -13.84
CA HIS A 22 -11.91 5.57 -12.41
C HIS A 22 -13.01 4.75 -11.75
N LEU A 23 -12.63 3.97 -10.74
CA LEU A 23 -13.54 3.13 -9.97
C LEU A 23 -13.31 3.37 -8.48
N GLU A 24 -14.34 3.83 -7.80
CA GLU A 24 -14.39 3.94 -6.34
C GLU A 24 -15.50 3.03 -5.84
N LEU A 25 -15.13 2.10 -4.94
CA LEU A 25 -16.06 1.14 -4.35
C LEU A 25 -15.93 1.17 -2.84
N ARG A 26 -17.02 1.52 -2.17
CA ARG A 26 -17.16 1.40 -0.73
C ARG A 26 -17.99 0.16 -0.45
N MET A 27 -17.39 -0.81 0.23
CA MET A 27 -18.04 -2.06 0.57
C MET A 27 -18.18 -2.14 2.08
N ASP A 28 -19.38 -2.47 2.57
CA ASP A 28 -19.61 -2.71 4.00
C ASP A 28 -19.34 -4.18 4.34
N ASN A 29 -18.20 -4.72 3.91
CA ASN A 29 -17.93 -6.15 4.01
C ASN A 29 -17.15 -6.49 5.30
N LEU A 30 -17.71 -6.07 6.43
CA LEU A 30 -17.18 -6.35 7.78
C LEU A 30 -17.38 -7.80 8.24
N GLY A 31 -17.95 -8.69 7.42
CA GLY A 31 -18.27 -10.03 7.89
C GLY A 31 -18.82 -10.98 6.84
N GLU A 32 -18.18 -11.07 5.67
CA GLU A 32 -18.50 -12.15 4.74
C GLU A 32 -18.29 -13.50 5.44
N LYS A 33 -19.39 -14.07 5.95
CA LYS A 33 -19.55 -15.50 6.17
C LYS A 33 -19.27 -16.11 4.81
N SER A 34 -18.08 -16.70 4.67
CA SER A 34 -17.62 -17.39 3.48
C SER A 34 -18.77 -18.17 2.84
N LEU A 35 -19.32 -17.64 1.75
CA LEU A 35 -19.94 -18.51 0.75
C LEU A 35 -18.80 -19.41 0.24
N GLY A 36 -19.11 -20.69 0.03
CA GLY A 36 -18.12 -21.75 -0.14
C GLY A 36 -17.04 -21.49 -1.20
N PRO A 37 -16.04 -22.39 -1.31
CA PRO A 37 -14.81 -22.21 -2.11
C PRO A 37 -15.00 -22.01 -3.63
N SER A 38 -16.22 -21.93 -4.13
CA SER A 38 -16.58 -21.77 -5.54
C SER A 38 -17.09 -20.38 -5.93
N CYS A 39 -17.25 -19.44 -4.98
CA CYS A 39 -17.65 -18.08 -5.31
C CYS A 39 -16.41 -17.20 -5.55
N PRO A 40 -16.29 -16.56 -6.73
CA PRO A 40 -15.21 -15.58 -6.96
C PRO A 40 -15.33 -14.46 -5.93
N CYS A 41 -14.17 -13.97 -5.46
CA CYS A 41 -14.15 -12.80 -4.62
C CYS A 41 -14.81 -11.67 -5.40
N THR A 42 -15.66 -10.85 -4.77
CA THR A 42 -16.34 -9.73 -5.42
C THR A 42 -15.35 -8.78 -6.13
N LEU A 43 -14.10 -8.73 -5.67
CA LEU A 43 -13.00 -7.97 -6.26
C LEU A 43 -12.44 -8.57 -7.55
N ASP A 44 -12.66 -9.85 -7.84
CA ASP A 44 -12.17 -10.52 -9.05
C ASP A 44 -12.80 -9.91 -10.31
N TYR A 45 -14.01 -9.35 -10.19
CA TYR A 45 -14.66 -8.67 -11.30
C TYR A 45 -13.94 -7.40 -11.76
N ILE A 46 -13.09 -6.80 -10.92
CA ILE A 46 -12.27 -5.62 -11.29
C ILE A 46 -11.30 -5.96 -12.43
N ALA A 47 -10.86 -7.23 -12.51
CA ALA A 47 -9.99 -7.74 -13.57
C ALA A 47 -10.56 -7.57 -14.99
N CYS A 48 -11.85 -7.24 -15.12
CA CYS A 48 -12.53 -7.08 -16.39
C CYS A 48 -12.45 -5.67 -16.99
N SER A 49 -11.81 -4.70 -16.31
CA SER A 49 -11.69 -3.31 -16.79
C SER A 49 -10.27 -2.96 -17.25
N PRO A 50 -9.90 -3.23 -18.52
CA PRO A 50 -8.53 -3.04 -19.02
C PRO A 50 -8.13 -1.56 -19.15
N CYS A 51 -9.09 -0.64 -19.12
CA CYS A 51 -8.84 0.80 -19.23
C CYS A 51 -8.78 1.51 -17.88
N LEU A 52 -8.86 0.79 -16.77
CA LEU A 52 -8.87 1.36 -15.44
C LEU A 52 -7.53 2.04 -15.13
N GLU A 53 -7.60 3.33 -14.82
CA GLU A 53 -6.46 4.19 -14.50
C GLU A 53 -6.34 4.48 -12.99
N SER A 54 -7.47 4.49 -12.28
CA SER A 54 -7.53 4.67 -10.83
C SER A 54 -8.55 3.74 -10.19
N LEU A 55 -8.14 3.09 -9.11
CA LEU A 55 -8.96 2.21 -8.31
C LEU A 55 -8.87 2.65 -6.85
N LYS A 56 -10.03 2.86 -6.22
CA LYS A 56 -10.12 3.15 -4.80
C LYS A 56 -11.12 2.22 -4.13
N LEU A 57 -10.71 1.61 -3.01
CA LEU A 57 -11.48 0.60 -2.30
C LEU A 57 -11.57 0.97 -0.81
N TRP A 58 -12.77 0.91 -0.25
CA TRP A 58 -13.01 1.11 1.18
C TRP A 58 -13.76 -0.07 1.78
N GLY A 59 -13.38 -0.46 3.00
CA GLY A 59 -14.12 -1.48 3.77
C GLY A 59 -14.14 -2.87 3.14
N VAL A 60 -13.24 -3.14 2.19
CA VAL A 60 -13.05 -4.47 1.60
C VAL A 60 -12.27 -5.37 2.56
N SER A 61 -12.32 -6.69 2.33
CA SER A 61 -11.55 -7.67 3.09
C SER A 61 -10.67 -8.48 2.13
N LEU A 62 -9.38 -8.16 2.07
CA LEU A 62 -8.39 -8.83 1.22
C LEU A 62 -7.75 -10.02 1.96
N LYS A 63 -8.55 -11.07 2.17
CA LYS A 63 -8.10 -12.33 2.78
C LYS A 63 -7.59 -13.35 1.78
N GLN A 64 -8.09 -13.28 0.55
CA GLN A 64 -7.72 -14.20 -0.52
C GLN A 64 -7.02 -13.43 -1.64
N LEU A 65 -6.20 -14.15 -2.40
CA LEU A 65 -5.51 -13.63 -3.57
C LEU A 65 -6.56 -13.20 -4.61
N PRO A 66 -6.64 -11.92 -4.98
CA PRO A 66 -7.58 -11.51 -6.02
C PRO A 66 -7.13 -12.07 -7.36
N ALA A 67 -8.05 -12.56 -8.17
CA ALA A 67 -7.81 -13.07 -9.53
C ALA A 67 -7.66 -11.93 -10.54
N TRP A 68 -6.89 -10.90 -10.20
CA TRP A 68 -6.66 -9.74 -11.06
C TRP A 68 -5.75 -10.11 -12.23
N THR A 69 -6.24 -9.86 -13.44
CA THR A 69 -5.39 -9.80 -14.62
C THR A 69 -4.50 -8.56 -14.55
N PRO A 70 -3.35 -8.52 -15.26
CA PRO A 70 -2.48 -7.35 -15.25
C PRO A 70 -3.22 -6.07 -15.69
N LEU A 71 -3.41 -5.15 -14.75
CA LEU A 71 -4.04 -3.85 -14.97
C LEU A 71 -3.00 -2.85 -15.46
N LEU A 72 -2.59 -2.98 -16.72
CA LEU A 72 -1.49 -2.22 -17.32
C LEU A 72 -1.73 -0.72 -17.44
N ARG A 73 -2.96 -0.24 -17.23
CA ARG A 73 -3.28 1.20 -17.25
C ARG A 73 -3.48 1.77 -15.85
N LEU A 74 -3.45 0.93 -14.81
CA LEU A 74 -3.71 1.39 -13.45
C LEU A 74 -2.49 2.12 -12.91
N HIS A 75 -2.66 3.43 -12.67
CA HIS A 75 -1.61 4.29 -12.14
C HIS A 75 -1.83 4.64 -10.66
N THR A 76 -3.07 4.54 -10.18
CA THR A 76 -3.42 4.89 -8.80
C THR A 76 -4.24 3.79 -8.15
N LEU A 77 -3.78 3.30 -7.00
CA LEU A 77 -4.44 2.30 -6.18
C LEU A 77 -4.51 2.82 -4.75
N GLU A 78 -5.73 2.95 -4.24
CA GLU A 78 -6.01 3.35 -2.88
C GLU A 78 -6.89 2.31 -2.20
N VAL A 79 -6.49 1.85 -1.03
CA VAL A 79 -7.21 0.84 -0.25
C VAL A 79 -7.27 1.35 1.18
N VAL A 80 -8.48 1.54 1.70
CA VAL A 80 -8.71 2.23 2.99
C VAL A 80 -9.54 1.38 3.95
N GLY A 81 -9.05 1.21 5.17
CA GLY A 81 -9.79 0.53 6.24
C GLY A 81 -9.99 -0.97 5.99
N VAL A 82 -8.96 -1.64 5.47
CA VAL A 82 -9.06 -3.01 4.95
C VAL A 82 -8.21 -3.97 5.75
N ARG A 83 -8.76 -5.15 6.05
CA ARG A 83 -7.94 -6.28 6.49
C ARG A 83 -7.25 -6.93 5.30
N VAL A 84 -5.92 -6.87 5.29
CA VAL A 84 -5.09 -7.37 4.20
C VAL A 84 -4.19 -8.49 4.70
N GLN A 85 -4.21 -9.64 4.02
CA GLN A 85 -3.18 -10.68 4.20
C GLN A 85 -2.00 -10.44 3.26
N ASP A 86 -0.79 -10.78 3.72
CA ASP A 86 0.47 -10.63 2.98
C ASP A 86 0.40 -11.20 1.55
N THR A 87 -0.17 -12.40 1.39
CA THR A 87 -0.30 -13.07 0.08
C THR A 87 -1.26 -12.33 -0.85
N ALA A 88 -2.40 -11.85 -0.33
CA ALA A 88 -3.38 -11.09 -1.08
C ALA A 88 -2.80 -9.74 -1.54
N LEU A 89 -2.07 -9.05 -0.65
CA LEU A 89 -1.37 -7.81 -0.97
C LEU A 89 -0.36 -8.02 -2.09
N PHE A 90 0.49 -9.04 -1.95
CA PHE A 90 1.51 -9.35 -2.94
C PHE A 90 0.91 -9.60 -4.33
N GLY A 91 -0.15 -10.41 -4.42
CA GLY A 91 -0.84 -10.65 -5.69
C GLY A 91 -1.47 -9.40 -6.29
N MET A 92 -2.12 -8.59 -5.46
CA MET A 92 -2.72 -7.33 -5.87
C MET A 92 -1.69 -6.37 -6.47
N LEU A 93 -0.55 -6.20 -5.81
CA LEU A 93 0.53 -5.33 -6.31
C LEU A 93 1.15 -5.89 -7.59
N ARG A 94 1.34 -7.21 -7.68
CA ARG A 94 1.84 -7.88 -8.88
C ARG A 94 0.92 -7.69 -10.09
N ALA A 95 -0.39 -7.61 -9.87
CA ALA A 95 -1.36 -7.31 -10.93
C ALA A 95 -1.33 -5.85 -11.39
N CYS A 96 -0.65 -4.95 -10.68
CA CYS A 96 -0.65 -3.51 -10.97
C CYS A 96 0.78 -2.99 -11.26
N PRO A 97 1.46 -3.45 -12.34
CA PRO A 97 2.89 -3.14 -12.55
C PRO A 97 3.18 -1.68 -12.93
N MET A 98 2.20 -0.95 -13.47
CA MET A 98 2.35 0.44 -13.94
C MET A 98 1.98 1.48 -12.87
N LEU A 99 1.86 1.05 -11.61
CA LEU A 99 1.39 1.89 -10.52
C LEU A 99 2.38 3.03 -10.23
N LYS A 100 1.85 4.25 -10.12
CA LYS A 100 2.58 5.46 -9.77
C LYS A 100 2.25 5.94 -8.35
N ASN A 101 1.00 5.74 -7.92
CA ASN A 101 0.51 6.14 -6.61
C ASN A 101 -0.10 4.92 -5.90
N LEU A 102 0.46 4.57 -4.75
CA LEU A 102 -0.05 3.53 -3.86
C LEU A 102 -0.42 4.15 -2.51
N ALA A 103 -1.63 3.89 -2.05
CA ALA A 103 -2.07 4.25 -0.72
C ALA A 103 -2.78 3.06 -0.05
N LEU A 104 -2.22 2.53 1.02
CA LEU A 104 -2.85 1.53 1.89
C LEU A 104 -3.09 2.22 3.23
N LEU A 105 -4.30 2.72 3.46
CA LEU A 105 -4.60 3.62 4.56
C LEU A 105 -5.44 2.91 5.61
N GLY A 106 -4.95 2.89 6.84
CA GLY A 106 -5.59 2.21 7.93
C GLY A 106 -5.89 0.73 7.68
N CYS A 107 -4.94 0.03 7.07
CA CYS A 107 -5.06 -1.41 6.83
C CYS A 107 -4.57 -2.20 8.04
N ASP A 108 -5.14 -3.38 8.31
CA ASP A 108 -4.68 -4.29 9.37
C ASP A 108 -4.34 -5.69 8.83
N GLY A 109 -3.60 -6.47 9.61
CA GLY A 109 -3.30 -7.88 9.30
C GLY A 109 -2.05 -8.14 8.45
N ALA A 110 -1.45 -7.10 7.86
CA ALA A 110 -0.20 -7.22 7.12
C ALA A 110 0.98 -7.34 8.09
N LYS A 111 1.80 -8.38 7.93
CA LYS A 111 3.03 -8.60 8.71
C LYS A 111 4.27 -8.46 7.84
N ILE A 112 4.21 -8.93 6.61
CA ILE A 112 5.28 -8.84 5.63
C ILE A 112 4.73 -8.16 4.39
N VAL A 113 5.31 -7.01 4.09
CA VAL A 113 4.93 -6.20 2.92
C VAL A 113 6.14 -6.13 2.01
N ASP A 114 6.01 -6.67 0.81
CA ASP A 114 7.03 -6.58 -0.23
C ASP A 114 6.46 -5.82 -1.44
N ILE A 115 7.09 -4.69 -1.74
CA ILE A 115 6.67 -3.78 -2.81
C ILE A 115 7.81 -3.71 -3.81
N ASP A 116 7.60 -4.27 -5.00
CA ASP A 116 8.49 -4.11 -6.15
C ASP A 116 7.70 -3.46 -7.30
N LEU A 117 7.86 -2.15 -7.45
CA LEU A 117 7.10 -1.34 -8.41
C LEU A 117 8.02 -0.30 -9.07
N GLN A 118 8.39 -0.56 -10.32
CA GLN A 118 9.39 0.20 -11.08
C GLN A 118 8.97 1.65 -11.42
N TYR A 119 7.66 1.93 -11.38
CA TYR A 119 7.08 3.22 -11.74
C TYR A 119 6.49 3.98 -10.56
N LEU A 120 6.59 3.43 -9.34
CA LEU A 120 6.00 4.02 -8.16
C LEU A 120 6.70 5.35 -7.82
N GLU A 121 5.93 6.43 -7.76
CA GLU A 121 6.39 7.78 -7.45
C GLU A 121 5.96 8.20 -6.04
N GLN A 122 4.78 7.75 -5.59
CA GLN A 122 4.22 8.06 -4.27
C GLN A 122 3.71 6.80 -3.61
N CYS A 123 4.11 6.58 -2.36
CA CYS A 123 3.70 5.44 -1.56
C CYS A 123 3.34 5.89 -0.15
N ARG A 124 2.10 5.62 0.27
CA ARG A 124 1.60 5.88 1.62
C ARG A 124 1.07 4.59 2.22
N LEU A 125 1.66 4.18 3.34
CA LEU A 125 1.31 2.95 4.03
C LEU A 125 0.97 3.29 5.48
N ASP A 126 -0.24 2.98 5.90
CA ASP A 126 -0.69 3.14 7.29
C ASP A 126 -1.26 1.81 7.76
N PHE A 127 -0.46 1.10 8.55
CA PHE A 127 -0.81 -0.20 9.10
C PHE A 127 -1.15 -0.09 10.58
N TYR A 128 -2.35 -0.54 10.94
CA TYR A 128 -2.79 -0.73 12.31
C TYR A 128 -2.39 -2.12 12.84
N GLY A 129 -2.19 -2.21 14.15
CA GLY A 129 -1.82 -3.43 14.83
C GLY A 129 -0.86 -3.14 15.97
N ILE A 130 0.09 -4.04 16.22
CA ILE A 130 1.12 -3.88 17.25
C ILE A 130 2.41 -3.22 16.71
N GLY A 131 2.40 -2.79 15.45
CA GLY A 131 3.52 -2.08 14.82
C GLY A 131 4.74 -2.93 14.50
N ASP A 132 4.56 -4.25 14.28
CA ASP A 132 5.63 -5.23 14.02
C ASP A 132 5.83 -5.57 12.53
N CYS A 133 5.24 -4.78 11.62
CA CYS A 133 5.34 -5.04 10.19
C CYS A 133 6.78 -4.95 9.68
N PHE A 134 7.16 -5.91 8.82
CA PHE A 134 8.38 -5.93 8.05
C PHE A 134 8.08 -5.44 6.64
N LEU A 135 8.69 -4.32 6.25
CA LEU A 135 8.55 -3.76 4.92
C LEU A 135 9.85 -3.91 4.13
N ASN A 136 9.72 -4.39 2.90
CA ASN A 136 10.72 -4.23 1.84
C ASN A 136 10.10 -3.46 0.67
N ILE A 137 10.73 -2.36 0.25
CA ILE A 137 10.29 -1.59 -0.91
C ILE A 137 11.44 -1.37 -1.90
N THR A 138 11.19 -1.70 -3.15
CA THR A 138 12.07 -1.49 -4.31
C THR A 138 11.30 -0.66 -5.33
N ALA A 139 11.60 0.64 -5.37
CA ALA A 139 10.90 1.60 -6.21
C ALA A 139 11.85 2.72 -6.66
N PRO A 140 12.52 2.59 -7.81
CA PRO A 140 13.58 3.51 -8.24
C PRO A 140 13.10 4.96 -8.45
N LYS A 141 11.81 5.15 -8.78
CA LYS A 141 11.22 6.47 -9.05
C LYS A 141 10.51 7.08 -7.85
N LEU A 142 10.61 6.46 -6.68
CA LEU A 142 9.89 6.88 -5.48
C LEU A 142 10.38 8.25 -5.03
N LYS A 143 9.47 9.22 -4.98
CA LYS A 143 9.73 10.61 -4.57
C LYS A 143 9.18 10.90 -3.18
N LEU A 144 8.02 10.33 -2.87
CA LEU A 144 7.36 10.47 -1.58
C LEU A 144 7.11 9.09 -0.99
N PHE A 145 7.61 8.89 0.22
CA PHE A 145 7.34 7.69 0.99
C PHE A 145 6.91 8.03 2.40
N GLU A 146 5.69 7.64 2.76
CA GLU A 146 5.14 7.75 4.10
C GLU A 146 4.77 6.36 4.60
N ILE A 147 5.25 6.00 5.79
CA ILE A 147 4.89 4.75 6.44
C ILE A 147 4.54 4.93 7.91
N GLN A 148 3.48 4.27 8.33
CA GLN A 148 3.10 4.06 9.71
C GLN A 148 2.95 2.56 10.03
N GLY A 149 3.48 2.14 11.19
CA GLY A 149 3.22 0.81 11.74
C GLY A 149 4.22 -0.29 11.37
N ALA A 150 5.43 0.07 10.93
CA ALA A 150 6.50 -0.88 10.63
C ALA A 150 7.67 -0.82 11.63
N ALA A 151 8.15 -1.99 12.02
CA ALA A 151 9.30 -2.14 12.91
C ALA A 151 10.63 -2.27 12.15
N TRP A 152 10.57 -2.88 10.96
CA TRP A 152 11.74 -3.12 10.11
C TRP A 152 11.43 -2.64 8.71
N ILE A 153 12.20 -1.67 8.22
CA ILE A 153 11.95 -1.02 6.94
C ILE A 153 13.20 -1.14 6.09
N ARG A 154 13.09 -1.72 4.90
CA ARG A 154 14.16 -1.74 3.90
C ARG A 154 13.74 -1.00 2.65
N ILE A 155 14.54 -0.03 2.23
CA ILE A 155 14.29 0.79 1.03
C ILE A 155 15.44 0.59 0.04
N ARG A 156 15.10 0.16 -1.19
CA ARG A 156 16.03 -0.02 -2.30
C ARG A 156 15.67 0.89 -3.48
N GLY A 157 16.70 1.38 -4.17
CA GLY A 157 16.51 2.28 -5.33
C GLY A 157 16.08 3.69 -4.92
N ASN A 158 16.45 4.15 -3.74
CA ASN A 158 16.02 5.40 -3.09
C ASN A 158 16.63 6.71 -3.66
N HIS A 159 17.18 6.70 -4.86
CA HIS A 159 17.91 7.85 -5.41
C HIS A 159 17.01 9.03 -5.78
N SER A 160 15.72 8.81 -5.99
CA SER A 160 14.75 9.87 -6.32
C SER A 160 13.95 10.38 -5.11
N LEU A 161 14.21 9.85 -3.91
CA LEU A 161 13.38 10.08 -2.73
C LEU A 161 13.61 11.47 -2.16
N ARG A 162 12.56 12.30 -2.16
CA ARG A 162 12.58 13.69 -1.69
C ARG A 162 11.93 13.87 -0.33
N GLN A 163 10.91 13.07 -0.04
CA GLN A 163 10.17 13.14 1.21
C GLN A 163 10.06 11.74 1.82
N LEU A 164 10.54 11.62 3.05
CA LEU A 164 10.45 10.40 3.85
C LEU A 164 9.79 10.72 5.19
N SER A 165 8.64 10.10 5.46
CA SER A 165 8.00 10.12 6.78
C SER A 165 7.90 8.70 7.30
N ILE A 166 8.50 8.42 8.45
CA ILE A 166 8.39 7.14 9.13
C ILE A 166 7.74 7.39 10.49
N ALA A 167 6.67 6.66 10.78
CA ALA A 167 5.98 6.68 12.05
C ALA A 167 5.76 5.26 12.57
N ASN A 168 5.80 5.08 13.89
CA ASN A 168 5.29 3.87 14.51
C ASN A 168 4.70 4.20 15.88
N ASN A 169 3.38 4.41 15.91
CA ASN A 169 2.67 4.82 17.12
C ASN A 169 2.30 3.64 18.01
N ALA A 170 2.18 2.45 17.42
CA ALA A 170 1.78 1.23 18.13
C ALA A 170 2.97 0.36 18.57
N GLY A 171 4.16 0.64 18.06
CA GLY A 171 5.36 -0.18 18.28
C GLY A 171 6.65 0.61 18.18
N LYS A 172 7.76 -0.11 17.99
CA LYS A 172 9.12 0.44 17.94
C LYS A 172 9.72 0.30 16.55
N VAL A 173 10.35 1.35 16.02
CA VAL A 173 11.18 1.25 14.82
C VAL A 173 12.55 0.70 15.22
N ASN A 174 12.80 -0.56 14.86
CA ASN A 174 14.02 -1.28 15.24
C ASN A 174 15.15 -1.08 14.23
N LYS A 175 14.83 -1.09 12.94
CA LYS A 175 15.82 -0.95 11.88
C LYS A 175 15.23 -0.29 10.65
N VAL A 176 15.95 0.69 10.12
CA VAL A 176 15.71 1.22 8.79
C VAL A 176 16.99 0.98 7.99
N ASP A 177 16.88 0.16 6.95
CA ASP A 177 17.98 -0.28 6.10
C ASP A 177 17.81 0.36 4.73
N GLN A 178 18.55 1.43 4.47
CA GLN A 178 18.61 2.07 3.16
C GLN A 178 19.80 1.51 2.39
N CYS A 179 19.53 0.82 1.28
CA CYS A 179 20.59 0.37 0.38
C CYS A 179 21.06 1.54 -0.49
N GLY A 180 21.86 2.45 0.09
CA GLY A 180 22.43 3.64 -0.58
C GLY A 180 22.11 4.95 0.13
N ARG A 181 22.66 6.05 -0.38
CA ARG A 181 22.44 7.41 0.17
C ARG A 181 21.11 8.00 -0.30
N LEU A 182 20.52 8.84 0.54
CA LEU A 182 19.33 9.64 0.29
C LEU A 182 19.73 11.05 -0.16
N SER A 183 20.46 11.15 -1.28
CA SER A 183 21.06 12.42 -1.74
C SER A 183 20.04 13.50 -2.12
N ASP A 184 18.87 13.08 -2.58
CA ASP A 184 17.82 13.98 -3.08
C ASP A 184 16.79 14.30 -1.98
N LEU A 185 17.03 13.88 -0.73
CA LEU A 185 16.06 14.02 0.35
C LEU A 185 15.96 15.47 0.83
N GLU A 186 14.81 16.07 0.62
CA GLU A 186 14.50 17.45 1.00
C GLU A 186 13.84 17.51 2.38
N SER A 187 13.05 16.49 2.74
CA SER A 187 12.29 16.43 3.98
C SER A 187 12.35 15.03 4.62
N LEU A 188 12.69 15.01 5.90
CA LEU A 188 12.67 13.83 6.74
C LEU A 188 11.80 14.08 7.98
N SER A 189 10.82 13.20 8.19
CA SER A 189 10.01 13.15 9.40
C SER A 189 10.15 11.78 10.06
N MET A 190 10.49 11.79 11.35
CA MET A 190 10.60 10.59 12.18
C MET A 190 9.67 10.77 13.36
N ARG A 191 8.56 10.02 13.39
CA ARG A 191 7.49 10.12 14.39
C ARG A 191 7.26 8.79 15.10
N GLY A 192 6.51 8.82 16.19
CA GLY A 192 6.11 7.62 16.93
C GLY A 192 6.84 7.43 18.25
N VAL A 193 6.39 6.43 19.02
CA VAL A 193 6.63 6.39 20.47
C VAL A 193 8.05 5.93 20.81
N GLN A 194 8.65 5.04 20.00
CA GLN A 194 9.99 4.50 20.28
C GLN A 194 10.79 4.21 19.00
N TRP A 195 12.05 4.64 19.01
CA TRP A 195 13.06 4.36 17.98
C TRP A 195 14.29 3.70 18.61
N CYS A 196 14.89 2.73 17.92
CA CYS A 196 16.24 2.28 18.24
C CYS A 196 17.27 3.31 17.77
N TRP A 197 18.34 3.53 18.55
CA TRP A 197 19.47 4.38 18.13
C TRP A 197 20.08 3.91 16.81
N ASP A 198 20.25 2.60 16.62
CA ASP A 198 20.70 2.06 15.32
C ASP A 198 19.80 2.47 14.15
N ALA A 199 18.48 2.53 14.36
CA ALA A 199 17.54 2.96 13.31
C ALA A 199 17.72 4.45 12.99
N ILE A 200 17.88 5.27 14.03
CA ILE A 200 18.14 6.72 13.89
C ILE A 200 19.47 6.93 13.16
N ASP A 201 20.55 6.30 13.62
CA ASP A 201 21.89 6.43 13.05
C ASP A 201 21.91 6.04 11.57
N ASN A 202 21.25 4.93 11.19
CA ASN A 202 21.16 4.51 9.79
C ASN A 202 20.45 5.54 8.90
N VAL A 203 19.34 6.11 9.39
CA VAL A 203 18.61 7.16 8.65
C VAL A 203 19.48 8.41 8.50
N LEU A 204 20.08 8.88 9.59
CA LEU A 204 20.87 10.12 9.61
C LEU A 204 22.15 10.01 8.78
N GLN A 205 22.85 8.87 8.83
CA GLN A 205 24.03 8.63 7.99
C GLN A 205 23.69 8.59 6.50
N SER A 206 22.48 8.16 6.16
CA SER A 206 22.02 8.08 4.77
C SER A 206 21.54 9.43 4.24
N ALA A 207 21.13 10.35 5.11
CA ALA A 207 20.44 11.59 4.77
C ALA A 207 21.31 12.83 5.04
N THR A 208 22.43 12.94 4.33
CA THR A 208 23.48 13.96 4.58
C THR A 208 23.08 15.39 4.20
N ASP A 209 22.12 15.56 3.29
CA ASP A 209 21.76 16.86 2.68
C ASP A 209 20.34 17.32 3.03
N VAL A 210 19.75 16.77 4.11
CA VAL A 210 18.37 17.07 4.51
C VAL A 210 18.21 18.54 4.88
N LYS A 211 17.27 19.20 4.19
CA LYS A 211 16.95 20.61 4.41
C LYS A 211 16.02 20.82 5.60
N ASN A 212 15.06 19.91 5.78
CA ASN A 212 14.04 19.99 6.83
C ASN A 212 13.96 18.68 7.62
N LEU A 213 14.34 18.74 8.89
CA LEU A 213 14.13 17.68 9.87
C LEU A 213 12.96 18.08 10.77
N GLY A 214 11.88 17.29 10.77
CA GLY A 214 10.67 17.59 11.53
C GLY A 214 10.27 16.48 12.50
N ASP A 215 9.92 16.88 13.72
CA ASP A 215 9.15 16.11 14.68
C ASP A 215 7.86 16.90 14.93
N GLU A 216 6.80 16.60 14.17
CA GLU A 216 5.50 17.22 14.41
C GLU A 216 4.76 16.36 15.43
N ASN A 217 4.77 16.85 16.68
CA ASN A 217 3.98 16.37 17.82
C ASN A 217 2.48 16.47 17.55
#